data_AF-A0A927DJG4-F1
#
_entry.id   AF-A0A927DJG4-F1
#
_cell.length_a   1.000
_cell.length_b   1.000
_cell.length_c   1.000
_cell.angle_alpha   90.00
_cell.angle_beta   90.00
_cell.angle_gamma   90.00
#
_symmetry.space_group_name_H-M   'P 1'
#
loop_
_entity.id
_entity.type
_entity.pdbx_description
1 polymer ?
#
loop_
_entity_poly.entity_id
_entity_poly.type
_entity_poly.pdbx_seq_one_letter_code
_entity_poly.pdbx_strand_id
1 'polypeptide(L)'
;MTKTASAADVILPSTSWGEHEGVYTAADRGFQRFFKAVEPKWDLKTDWQIISEIATRMGYPMHYNNTRGDLGRVAASVPGLLRRHLRENG
;
A
#
# COMPACT_ATOMS: atom_id res chain seq x y z
N MET A 1 6.94 18.63 -7.13
CA MET A 1 5.47 18.51 -7.01
C MET A 1 4.88 18.19 -8.37
N THR A 2 3.87 17.32 -8.45
CA THR A 2 3.18 16.99 -9.71
C THR A 2 2.06 17.99 -10.01
N LYS A 3 1.54 17.99 -11.24
CA LYS A 3 0.38 18.84 -11.62
C LYS A 3 -0.85 18.54 -10.77
N THR A 4 -1.14 17.27 -10.49
CA THR A 4 -2.26 16.85 -9.62
C THR A 4 -2.14 17.42 -8.22
N ALA A 5 -0.93 17.39 -7.64
CA ALA A 5 -0.70 17.96 -6.30
C ALA A 5 -0.90 19.47 -6.28
N SER A 6 -0.65 20.17 -7.40
CA SER A 6 -0.81 21.63 -7.49
C SER A 6 -2.28 22.07 -7.54
N ALA A 7 -3.19 21.16 -7.91
CA ALA A 7 -4.62 21.39 -7.99
C ALA A 7 -5.39 20.83 -6.77
N ALA A 8 -4.71 20.17 -5.83
CA ALA A 8 -5.35 19.53 -4.69
C ALA A 8 -5.57 20.52 -3.54
N ASP A 9 -6.75 20.49 -2.91
CA ASP A 9 -7.04 21.28 -1.70
C ASP A 9 -6.23 20.79 -0.50
N VAL A 10 -5.97 19.49 -0.43
CA VAL A 10 -5.24 18.83 0.65
C VAL A 10 -4.22 17.86 0.08
N ILE A 11 -3.01 17.88 0.64
CA ILE A 11 -1.93 16.96 0.32
C ILE A 11 -1.61 16.16 1.56
N LEU A 12 -1.62 14.83 1.44
CA LEU A 12 -1.25 13.89 2.50
C LEU A 12 0.02 13.15 2.08
N PRO A 13 1.20 13.52 2.61
CA PRO A 13 2.46 12.87 2.25
C PRO A 13 2.50 11.41 2.69
N SER A 14 2.93 10.53 1.79
CA SER A 14 3.17 9.12 2.05
C SER A 14 4.61 8.71 1.78
N THR A 15 4.99 7.53 2.25
CA THR A 15 6.28 6.90 1.93
C THR A 15 6.42 6.63 0.43
N SER A 16 7.62 6.85 -0.13
CA SER A 16 7.97 6.45 -1.49
C SER A 16 8.04 4.91 -1.63
N TRP A 17 8.03 4.41 -2.87
CA TRP A 17 8.09 2.98 -3.20
C TRP A 17 9.24 2.24 -2.49
N GLY A 18 10.43 2.82 -2.44
CA GLY A 18 11.59 2.19 -1.77
C GLY A 18 11.56 2.23 -0.25
N GLU A 19 10.62 2.96 0.36
CA GLU A 19 10.57 3.21 1.81
C GLU A 19 9.62 2.25 2.54
N HIS A 20 8.88 1.41 1.82
CA HIS A 20 7.97 0.40 2.37
C HIS A 20 7.96 -0.88 1.52
N GLU A 21 7.22 -1.89 1.94
CA GLU A 21 6.99 -3.12 1.16
C GLU A 21 5.58 -3.13 0.57
N GLY A 22 5.38 -3.85 -0.53
CA GLY A 22 4.06 -3.93 -1.17
C GLY A 22 4.06 -4.84 -2.40
N VAL A 23 2.97 -4.79 -3.16
CA VAL A 23 2.79 -5.53 -4.40
C VAL A 23 2.29 -4.60 -5.50
N TYR A 24 2.84 -4.72 -6.70
CA TYR A 24 2.30 -4.08 -7.90
C TYR A 24 1.94 -5.13 -8.96
N THR A 25 1.03 -4.74 -9.86
CA THR A 25 0.74 -5.49 -11.07
C THR A 25 1.62 -4.94 -12.19
N ALA A 26 2.41 -5.79 -12.82
CA ALA A 26 3.26 -5.42 -13.94
C ALA A 26 2.50 -5.50 -15.27
N ALA A 27 3.10 -5.00 -16.35
CA ALA A 27 2.48 -4.94 -17.67
C ALA A 27 2.13 -6.33 -18.25
N ASP A 28 2.86 -7.37 -17.84
CA ASP A 28 2.60 -8.78 -18.15
C ASP A 28 1.44 -9.38 -17.32
N ARG A 29 0.76 -8.55 -16.52
CA ARG A 29 -0.29 -8.93 -15.56
C ARG A 29 0.20 -9.82 -14.43
N GLY A 30 1.52 -9.93 -14.26
CA GLY A 30 2.15 -10.57 -13.13
C GLY A 30 2.06 -9.71 -11.87
N PHE A 31 2.02 -10.35 -10.72
CA PHE A 31 2.17 -9.67 -9.44
C PHE A 31 3.63 -9.71 -9.02
N GLN A 32 4.18 -8.57 -8.63
CA GLN A 32 5.55 -8.47 -8.14
C GLN A 32 5.53 -7.86 -6.75
N ARG A 33 6.15 -8.58 -5.80
CA ARG A 33 6.36 -8.07 -4.44
C ARG A 33 7.67 -7.30 -4.40
N PHE A 34 7.65 -6.13 -3.78
CA PHE A 34 8.84 -5.37 -3.47
C PHE A 34 9.01 -5.27 -1.96
N PHE A 35 10.27 -5.07 -1.57
CA PHE A 35 10.66 -4.92 -0.18
C PHE A 35 11.22 -3.53 0.03
N LYS A 36 11.18 -3.09 1.28
CA LYS A 36 11.78 -1.84 1.71
C LYS A 36 13.28 -1.86 1.43
N ALA A 37 13.76 -0.84 0.71
CA ALA A 37 15.16 -0.66 0.36
C ALA A 37 15.84 0.38 1.25
N VAL A 38 15.11 1.41 1.69
CA VAL A 38 15.62 2.51 2.52
C VAL A 38 14.64 2.87 3.63
N GLU A 39 15.14 3.47 4.70
CA GLU A 39 14.29 4.02 5.76
C GLU A 39 13.63 5.34 5.30
N PRO A 40 12.34 5.56 5.62
CA PRO A 40 11.72 6.84 5.35
C PRO A 40 12.41 7.95 6.16
N LYS A 41 12.68 9.08 5.50
CA LYS A 41 13.42 10.20 6.10
C LYS A 41 12.65 10.90 7.24
N TRP A 42 11.33 10.82 7.22
CA TRP A 42 10.43 11.51 8.15
C TRP A 42 9.40 10.53 8.71
N ASP A 43 8.60 10.98 9.68
CA ASP A 43 7.46 10.20 10.21
C ASP A 43 6.30 10.18 9.18
N LEU A 44 6.51 9.40 8.12
CA LEU A 44 5.56 9.20 7.04
C LEU A 44 4.82 7.88 7.22
N LYS A 45 3.53 7.91 6.90
CA LYS A 45 2.69 6.71 6.82
C LYS A 45 2.74 6.14 5.41
N THR A 46 2.49 4.84 5.28
CA THR A 46 2.28 4.22 3.96
C THR A 46 0.95 4.67 3.36
N ASP A 47 0.79 4.51 2.04
CA ASP A 47 -0.45 4.87 1.35
C ASP A 47 -1.67 4.16 1.95
N TRP A 48 -1.56 2.86 2.24
CA TRP A 48 -2.66 2.08 2.80
C TRP A 48 -3.05 2.53 4.21
N GLN A 49 -2.08 2.97 5.04
CA GLN A 49 -2.34 3.49 6.38
C GLN A 49 -3.13 4.80 6.32
N ILE A 50 -2.72 5.72 5.44
CA ILE A 50 -3.42 6.99 5.22
C ILE A 50 -4.85 6.72 4.76
N ILE A 51 -5.04 5.84 3.78
CA ILE A 51 -6.37 5.47 3.26
C ILE A 51 -7.23 4.84 4.36
N SER A 52 -6.65 3.95 5.18
CA SER A 52 -7.33 3.29 6.29
C SER A 52 -7.79 4.28 7.36
N GLU A 53 -6.96 5.26 7.71
CA GLU A 53 -7.31 6.31 8.66
C GLU A 53 -8.41 7.23 8.12
N ILE A 54 -8.35 7.61 6.83
CA ILE A 54 -9.39 8.42 6.19
C ILE A 54 -10.72 7.66 6.20
N ALA A 55 -10.72 6.40 5.76
CA ALA A 55 -11.92 5.57 5.75
C ALA A 55 -12.54 5.44 7.15
N THR A 56 -11.68 5.23 8.17
CA THR A 56 -12.11 5.15 9.57
C THR A 56 -12.74 6.46 10.04
N ARG A 57 -12.13 7.61 9.72
CA ARG A 57 -12.69 8.95 10.05
C ARG A 57 -14.00 9.25 9.32
N MET A 58 -14.20 8.65 8.13
CA MET A 58 -15.45 8.74 7.37
C MET A 58 -16.55 7.77 7.84
N GLY A 59 -16.30 6.98 8.89
CA GLY A 59 -17.28 6.05 9.47
C GLY A 59 -17.21 4.63 8.94
N TYR A 60 -16.16 4.27 8.18
CA TYR A 60 -15.89 2.89 7.78
C TYR A 60 -14.62 2.37 8.49
N PRO A 61 -14.76 1.65 9.62
CA PRO A 61 -13.61 1.13 10.36
C PRO A 61 -12.73 0.24 9.48
N MET A 62 -11.49 0.67 9.24
CA MET A 62 -10.53 -0.03 8.40
C MET A 62 -9.22 -0.18 9.18
N HIS A 63 -8.98 -1.37 9.73
CA HIS A 63 -7.85 -1.65 10.60
C HIS A 63 -7.05 -2.86 10.11
N TYR A 64 -5.77 -2.65 9.82
CA TYR A 64 -4.81 -3.69 9.49
C TYR A 64 -3.56 -3.55 10.35
N ASN A 65 -3.02 -4.68 10.81
CA ASN A 65 -1.83 -4.68 11.67
C ASN A 65 -0.52 -4.51 10.89
N ASN A 66 -0.52 -4.88 9.61
CA ASN A 66 0.65 -4.83 8.74
C ASN A 66 0.22 -4.90 7.27
N THR A 67 1.19 -4.67 6.37
CA THR A 67 0.99 -4.74 4.91
C THR A 67 0.42 -6.09 4.46
N ARG A 68 0.79 -7.21 5.11
CA ARG A 68 0.23 -8.53 4.77
C ARG A 68 -1.27 -8.60 5.08
N GLY A 69 -1.74 -8.00 6.17
CA GLY A 69 -3.15 -7.95 6.54
C GLY A 69 -3.99 -7.20 5.50
N ASP A 70 -3.51 -6.03 5.06
CA ASP A 70 -4.14 -5.26 3.99
C ASP A 70 -4.13 -6.02 2.65
N LEU A 71 -2.97 -6.52 2.22
CA LEU A 71 -2.84 -7.32 1.00
C LEU A 71 -3.71 -8.59 1.03
N GLY A 72 -3.92 -9.18 2.20
CA GLY A 72 -4.82 -10.32 2.38
C GLY A 72 -6.26 -10.01 2.00
N ARG A 73 -6.75 -8.80 2.34
CA ARG A 73 -8.08 -8.33 1.91
C ARG A 73 -8.13 -8.13 0.41
N VAL A 74 -7.12 -7.46 -0.17
CA VAL A 74 -7.06 -7.24 -1.63
C VAL A 74 -7.03 -8.58 -2.36
N ALA A 75 -6.25 -9.55 -1.87
CA ALA A 75 -6.16 -10.89 -2.44
C ALA A 75 -7.46 -11.69 -2.38
N ALA A 76 -8.30 -11.47 -1.36
CA ALA A 76 -9.64 -12.05 -1.32
C ALA A 76 -10.57 -11.52 -2.42
N SER A 77 -10.33 -10.29 -2.89
CA SER A 77 -11.10 -9.65 -3.97
C SER A 77 -10.53 -9.85 -5.38
N VAL A 78 -9.26 -10.29 -5.49
CA VAL A 78 -8.55 -10.43 -6.77
C VAL A 78 -8.06 -11.88 -6.96
N PRO A 79 -8.76 -12.68 -7.77
CA PRO A 79 -8.31 -14.03 -8.13
C PRO A 79 -6.92 -13.99 -8.78
N GLY A 80 -5.95 -14.70 -8.19
CA GLY A 80 -4.58 -14.81 -8.70
C GLY A 80 -3.51 -14.08 -7.88
N LEU A 81 -3.88 -13.08 -7.08
CA LEU A 81 -2.95 -12.34 -6.21
C LEU A 81 -2.35 -13.25 -5.10
N LEU A 82 -3.12 -14.21 -4.59
CA LEU A 82 -2.71 -15.05 -3.45
C LEU A 82 -1.88 -16.29 -3.84
N ARG A 83 -1.93 -16.76 -5.10
CA ARG A 83 -1.55 -18.16 -5.40
C ARG A 83 -0.05 -18.44 -5.52
N ARG A 84 0.83 -17.44 -5.56
CA ARG A 84 2.27 -17.68 -5.76
C ARG A 84 3.23 -16.90 -4.85
N HIS A 85 2.89 -15.69 -4.43
CA HIS A 85 3.90 -14.76 -3.87
C HIS A 85 3.85 -14.54 -2.35
N LEU A 86 2.83 -15.06 -1.65
CA LEU A 86 2.72 -14.97 -0.19
C LEU A 86 3.08 -16.28 0.55
N ARG A 87 3.45 -17.33 -0.20
CA ARG A 87 3.78 -18.67 0.32
C ARG A 87 5.27 -18.92 0.55
N GLU A 88 6.13 -17.98 0.19
CA GLU A 88 7.58 -18.13 0.36
C GLU A 88 8.06 -17.12 1.41
N ASN A 89 8.81 -17.62 2.39
CA ASN A 89 9.27 -17.00 3.64
C ASN A 89 8.32 -17.20 4.85
N GLY A 90 8.40 -18.41 5.40
CA GLY A 90 8.43 -18.61 6.86
C GLY A 90 9.86 -18.46 7.38
#